data_AF-A0A545T6W4-F1
#
_entry.id   AF-A0A545T6W4-F1
#
_cell.length_a   1.000
_cell.length_b   1.000
_cell.length_c   1.000
_cell.angle_alpha   90.00
_cell.angle_beta   90.00
_cell.angle_gamma   90.00
#
_symmetry.space_group_name_H-M   'P 1'
#
loop_
_entity.id
_entity.type
_entity.pdbx_description
1 polymer ?
#
loop_
_entity_poly.entity_id
_entity_poly.type
_entity_poly.pdbx_seq_one_letter_code
_entity_poly.pdbx_strand_id
1 'polypeptide(L)'
;MNDHVEIERWAITANIKKEIPYGPGGKETKIGTNHFKGGAKVYIIGAYFGMCEDIIAVGQHRKTGKYVRCVIRANNIEKMRVKQLYSKSILEMLKDYHPGGASITTSKRDSEDWMAIIPVWCEKHF
;
A
#
# COMPACT_ATOMS: atom_id res chain seq x y z
N MET A 1 -11.34 5.14 33.71
CA MET A 1 -12.34 5.39 32.65
C MET A 1 -11.55 5.35 31.34
N ASN A 2 -11.85 4.38 30.48
CA ASN A 2 -11.02 4.08 29.30
C ASN A 2 -11.26 5.12 28.20
N ASP A 3 -10.34 6.07 28.04
CA ASP A 3 -10.25 6.88 26.83
C ASP A 3 -9.59 6.05 25.71
N HIS A 4 -10.30 5.02 25.26
CA HIS A 4 -10.05 4.44 23.95
C HIS A 4 -10.67 5.38 22.92
N VAL A 5 -9.99 6.49 22.62
CA VAL A 5 -10.22 7.15 21.35
C VAL A 5 -9.79 6.15 20.28
N GLU A 6 -10.77 5.44 19.72
CA GLU A 6 -10.57 4.65 18.50
C GLU A 6 -10.09 5.65 17.45
N ILE A 7 -8.78 5.67 17.20
CA ILE A 7 -8.22 6.52 16.16
C ILE A 7 -8.77 5.97 14.86
N GLU A 8 -9.79 6.63 14.34
CA GLU A 8 -10.37 6.33 13.05
C GLU A 8 -9.30 6.51 11.98
N ARG A 9 -8.72 5.40 11.51
CA ARG A 9 -7.71 5.40 10.46
C ARG A 9 -8.34 5.02 9.14
N TRP A 10 -8.02 5.81 8.13
CA TRP A 10 -8.38 5.54 6.75
C TRP A 10 -7.13 5.20 5.94
N ALA A 11 -7.31 4.31 4.97
CA ALA A 11 -6.26 3.93 4.04
C ALA A 11 -6.85 3.56 2.68
N ILE A 12 -5.99 3.49 1.68
CA ILE A 12 -6.38 2.98 0.37
C ILE A 12 -6.21 1.46 0.40
N THR A 13 -7.29 0.72 0.19
CA THR A 13 -7.22 -0.71 -0.09
C THR A 13 -6.97 -0.94 -1.57
N ALA A 14 -6.12 -1.89 -1.89
CA ALA A 14 -5.82 -2.28 -3.27
C ALA A 14 -5.54 -3.78 -3.35
N ASN A 15 -5.41 -4.30 -4.57
CA ASN A 15 -4.95 -5.64 -4.84
C ASN A 15 -3.60 -5.58 -5.55
N ILE A 16 -2.72 -6.53 -5.24
CA ILE A 16 -1.51 -6.75 -6.05
C ILE A 16 -1.93 -7.29 -7.41
N LYS A 17 -1.42 -6.72 -8.50
CA LYS A 17 -1.63 -7.27 -9.85
C LYS A 17 -1.19 -8.73 -9.89
N LYS A 18 -1.99 -9.59 -10.54
CA LYS A 18 -1.66 -11.02 -10.65
C LYS A 18 -0.37 -11.24 -11.43
N GLU A 19 -0.25 -10.52 -12.52
CA GLU A 19 0.87 -10.56 -13.45
C GLU A 19 1.48 -9.16 -13.53
N ILE A 20 2.80 -9.10 -13.35
CA ILE A 20 3.57 -7.87 -13.36
C ILE A 20 4.69 -8.02 -14.39
N PRO A 21 4.81 -7.10 -15.36
CA PRO A 21 5.91 -7.09 -16.31
C PRO A 21 7.23 -6.75 -15.59
N TYR A 22 8.30 -7.42 -15.99
CA TYR A 22 9.66 -7.31 -15.49
C TYR A 22 10.66 -7.33 -16.65
N GLY A 23 11.87 -6.86 -16.37
CA GLY A 23 12.97 -6.80 -17.34
C GLY A 23 12.79 -5.70 -18.40
N PRO A 24 13.82 -5.50 -19.25
CA PRO A 24 13.78 -4.50 -20.32
C PRO A 24 12.58 -4.69 -21.26
N GLY A 25 11.77 -3.63 -21.43
CA GLY A 25 10.57 -3.65 -22.26
C GLY A 25 9.43 -4.53 -21.74
N GLY A 26 9.47 -4.95 -20.47
CA GLY A 26 8.38 -5.72 -19.83
C GLY A 26 8.18 -7.12 -20.40
N LYS A 27 9.22 -7.72 -21.00
CA LYS A 27 9.15 -9.01 -21.69
C LYS A 27 8.98 -10.21 -20.76
N GLU A 28 9.39 -10.09 -19.49
CA GLU A 28 9.19 -11.13 -18.50
C GLU A 28 7.93 -10.85 -17.69
N THR A 29 7.11 -11.86 -17.42
CA THR A 29 5.95 -11.71 -16.53
C THR A 29 6.20 -12.47 -15.23
N LYS A 30 6.07 -11.78 -14.09
CA LYS A 30 6.15 -12.39 -12.75
C LYS A 30 4.80 -12.37 -12.06
N ILE A 31 4.55 -13.39 -11.25
CA ILE A 31 3.32 -13.52 -10.47
C ILE A 31 3.46 -12.82 -9.12
N GLY A 32 2.70 -11.73 -8.94
CA GLY A 32 2.74 -10.89 -7.75
C GLY A 32 4.12 -10.30 -7.46
N THR A 33 4.39 -10.02 -6.19
CA THR A 33 5.69 -9.49 -5.75
C THR A 33 6.47 -10.52 -4.93
N ASN A 34 7.70 -10.17 -4.55
CA ASN A 34 8.50 -10.97 -3.63
C ASN A 34 7.79 -11.21 -2.29
N HIS A 35 7.00 -10.24 -1.82
CA HIS A 35 6.37 -10.27 -0.50
C HIS A 35 4.89 -10.63 -0.54
N PHE A 36 4.18 -10.33 -1.63
CA PHE A 36 2.74 -10.49 -1.72
C PHE A 36 2.34 -11.39 -2.90
N LYS A 37 1.32 -12.23 -2.72
CA LYS A 37 0.77 -13.05 -3.80
C LYS A 37 0.05 -12.17 -4.83
N GLY A 38 0.03 -12.58 -6.08
CA GLY A 38 -0.85 -11.98 -7.09
C GLY A 38 -2.30 -12.02 -6.63
N GLY A 39 -3.00 -10.89 -6.70
CA GLY A 39 -4.36 -10.71 -6.18
C GLY A 39 -4.47 -10.45 -4.68
N ALA A 40 -3.37 -10.48 -3.92
CA ALA A 40 -3.42 -10.24 -2.47
C ALA A 40 -3.94 -8.83 -2.16
N LYS A 41 -4.82 -8.73 -1.16
CA LYS A 41 -5.29 -7.44 -0.65
C LYS A 41 -4.17 -6.77 0.16
N VAL A 42 -3.94 -5.50 -0.12
CA VAL A 42 -3.00 -4.64 0.60
C VAL A 42 -3.66 -3.33 0.99
N TYR A 43 -3.08 -2.68 2.00
CA TYR A 43 -3.46 -1.37 2.49
C TYR A 43 -2.30 -0.42 2.23
N ILE A 44 -2.51 0.61 1.43
CA ILE A 44 -1.52 1.64 1.16
C ILE A 44 -1.65 2.68 2.26
N ILE A 45 -0.58 2.84 3.02
CA ILE A 45 -0.55 3.62 4.27
C ILE A 45 0.34 4.85 4.16
N GLY A 46 1.05 5.01 3.05
CA GLY A 46 1.98 6.10 2.83
C GLY A 46 2.85 5.92 1.60
N ALA A 47 3.77 6.87 1.39
CA ALA A 47 4.75 6.92 0.32
C ALA A 47 5.83 7.96 0.69
N TYR A 48 6.98 7.85 0.02
CA TYR A 48 8.05 8.82 0.14
C TYR A 48 7.89 9.87 -0.97
N PHE A 49 7.40 11.07 -0.61
CA PHE A 49 7.30 12.18 -1.55
C PHE A 49 8.70 12.56 -2.05
N GLY A 50 8.92 12.47 -3.36
CA GLY A 50 10.23 12.63 -4.00
C GLY A 50 10.64 11.41 -4.85
N MET A 51 10.13 10.21 -4.54
CA MET A 51 10.38 9.00 -5.33
C MET A 51 9.31 8.73 -6.40
N CYS A 52 8.14 9.37 -6.30
CA CYS A 52 7.03 9.42 -7.29
C CYS A 52 6.62 8.10 -7.98
N GLU A 53 7.03 6.95 -7.45
CA GLU A 53 6.79 5.63 -8.06
C GLU A 53 6.53 4.54 -7.01
N ASP A 54 6.91 4.80 -5.76
CA ASP A 54 6.90 3.82 -4.67
C ASP A 54 5.90 4.18 -3.58
N ILE A 55 5.17 3.17 -3.11
CA ILE A 55 4.17 3.25 -2.05
C ILE A 55 4.49 2.28 -0.92
N ILE A 56 4.09 2.62 0.29
CA ILE A 56 4.19 1.78 1.48
C ILE A 56 2.90 0.99 1.61
N ALA A 57 2.99 -0.33 1.43
CA ALA A 57 1.88 -1.26 1.49
C ALA A 57 1.98 -2.18 2.71
N VAL A 58 0.84 -2.42 3.37
CA VAL A 58 0.67 -3.44 4.41
C VAL A 58 -0.20 -4.56 3.87
N GLY A 59 0.27 -5.80 3.99
CA GLY A 59 -0.49 -6.96 3.52
C GLY A 59 0.02 -8.25 4.13
N GLN A 60 -0.70 -9.34 3.88
CA GLN A 60 -0.27 -10.66 4.32
C GLN A 60 0.90 -11.17 3.46
N HIS A 61 2.01 -11.48 4.12
CA HIS A 61 3.21 -11.98 3.46
C HIS A 61 2.97 -13.37 2.85
N ARG A 62 3.39 -13.55 1.60
CA ARG A 62 3.05 -14.74 0.80
C ARG A 62 3.54 -16.07 1.37
N LYS A 63 4.63 -16.08 2.13
CA LYS A 63 5.23 -17.31 2.71
C LYS A 63 4.81 -17.56 4.16
N THR A 64 4.64 -16.49 4.94
CA THR A 64 4.45 -16.60 6.41
C THR A 64 3.02 -16.31 6.86
N GLY A 65 2.18 -15.74 5.99
CA GLY A 65 0.80 -15.34 6.33
C GLY A 65 0.67 -14.15 7.27
N LYS A 66 1.78 -13.73 7.91
CA LYS A 66 1.81 -12.57 8.81
C LYS A 66 1.70 -11.27 8.03
N TYR A 67 1.09 -10.24 8.64
CA TYR A 67 1.11 -8.90 8.07
C TYR A 67 2.55 -8.35 8.06
N VAL A 68 2.94 -7.78 6.93
CA VAL A 68 4.22 -7.11 6.74
C VAL A 68 4.00 -5.77 6.07
N ARG A 69 4.91 -4.84 6.33
CA ARG A 69 5.03 -3.57 5.63
C ARG A 69 6.11 -3.70 4.57
N CYS A 70 5.82 -3.31 3.34
CA CYS A 70 6.78 -3.32 2.25
C CYS A 70 6.61 -2.06 1.39
N VAL A 71 7.73 -1.52 0.92
CA VAL A 71 7.72 -0.54 -0.16
C VAL A 71 7.57 -1.31 -1.47
N ILE A 72 6.59 -0.94 -2.29
CA ILE A 72 6.32 -1.54 -3.59
C ILE A 72 6.05 -0.45 -4.62
N ARG A 73 6.27 -0.74 -5.90
CA ARG A 73 5.89 0.18 -6.97
C ARG A 73 4.37 0.36 -7.04
N ALA A 74 3.92 1.60 -7.23
CA ALA A 74 2.54 1.97 -7.49
C ALA A 74 1.96 1.18 -8.69
N ASN A 75 2.78 0.94 -9.71
CA ASN A 75 2.39 0.16 -10.88
C ASN A 75 2.07 -1.33 -10.60
N ASN A 76 2.40 -1.85 -9.43
CA ASN A 76 2.14 -3.24 -9.06
C ASN A 76 0.75 -3.46 -8.44
N ILE A 77 -0.03 -2.41 -8.24
CA ILE A 77 -1.36 -2.49 -7.62
C ILE A 77 -2.49 -2.20 -8.60
N GLU A 78 -3.68 -2.69 -8.27
CA GLU A 78 -4.93 -2.46 -9.00
C GLU A 78 -6.10 -2.32 -8.01
N LYS A 79 -7.26 -1.89 -8.52
CA LYS A 79 -8.55 -1.88 -7.78
C LYS A 79 -8.50 -1.09 -6.47
N MET A 80 -7.90 0.10 -6.53
CA MET A 80 -7.81 1.02 -5.39
C MET A 80 -9.19 1.48 -4.91
N ARG A 81 -9.40 1.47 -3.59
CA ARG A 81 -10.62 1.94 -2.91
C ARG A 81 -10.25 2.49 -1.54
N VAL A 82 -10.70 3.71 -1.20
CA VAL A 82 -10.56 4.27 0.15
C VAL A 82 -11.49 3.54 1.12
N LYS A 83 -10.95 3.07 2.25
CA LYS A 83 -11.72 2.39 3.32
C LYS A 83 -11.18 2.72 4.70
N GLN A 84 -12.09 2.70 5.68
CA GLN A 84 -11.74 2.71 7.09
C GLN A 84 -11.07 1.39 7.50
N LEU A 85 -10.07 1.47 8.38
CA LEU A 85 -9.33 0.34 8.92
C LEU A 85 -9.92 -0.10 10.26
N TYR A 86 -10.37 -1.36 10.33
CA TYR A 86 -10.86 -1.98 11.58
C TYR A 86 -9.94 -3.09 12.10
N SER A 87 -8.90 -3.46 11.35
CA SER A 87 -8.03 -4.57 11.75
C SER A 87 -7.09 -4.13 12.86
N LYS A 88 -7.32 -4.63 14.08
CA LYS A 88 -6.51 -4.32 15.27
C LYS A 88 -5.00 -4.53 15.03
N SER A 89 -4.61 -5.62 14.37
CA SER A 89 -3.19 -5.91 14.08
C SER A 89 -2.55 -4.89 13.14
N ILE A 90 -3.32 -4.35 12.18
CA ILE A 90 -2.85 -3.29 11.29
C ILE A 90 -2.78 -1.97 12.06
N LEU A 91 -3.80 -1.64 12.85
CA LEU A 91 -3.82 -0.41 13.66
C LEU A 91 -2.64 -0.37 14.64
N GLU A 92 -2.34 -1.47 15.32
CA GLU A 92 -1.16 -1.62 16.19
C GLU A 92 0.14 -1.41 15.42
N MET A 93 0.26 -2.01 14.24
CA MET A 93 1.44 -1.85 13.37
C MET A 93 1.65 -0.40 12.90
N LEU A 94 0.56 0.38 12.81
CA LEU A 94 0.59 1.79 12.41
C LEU A 94 0.87 2.75 13.57
N LYS A 95 0.53 2.39 14.81
CA LYS A 95 0.75 3.27 15.98
C LYS A 95 2.22 3.65 16.16
N ASP A 96 3.11 2.68 16.00
CA ASP A 96 4.55 2.89 16.19
C ASP A 96 5.27 3.24 14.89
N TYR A 97 4.53 3.46 13.80
CA TYR A 97 5.13 3.67 12.49
C TYR A 97 5.53 5.13 12.28
N HIS A 98 6.84 5.38 12.37
CA HIS A 98 7.46 6.67 12.06
C HIS A 98 8.43 6.50 10.89
N PRO A 99 7.93 6.49 9.65
CA PRO A 99 8.83 6.43 8.51
C PRO A 99 9.60 7.74 8.42
N GLY A 100 10.94 7.66 8.42
CA GLY A 100 11.80 8.81 8.21
C GLY A 100 11.48 9.48 6.87
N GLY A 101 10.74 10.59 6.91
CA GLY A 101 10.38 11.39 5.74
C GLY A 101 9.25 10.85 4.86
N ALA A 102 8.56 9.75 5.22
CA ALA A 102 7.36 9.36 4.46
C ALA A 102 6.13 10.08 5.00
N SER A 103 5.24 10.43 4.07
CA SER A 103 3.91 10.87 4.45
C SER A 103 2.99 9.66 4.55
N ILE A 104 2.10 9.71 5.52
CA ILE A 104 1.17 8.61 5.84
C ILE A 104 -0.27 9.08 5.70
N THR A 105 -1.15 8.20 5.23
CA THR A 105 -2.59 8.49 5.17
C THR A 105 -3.17 8.39 6.58
N THR A 106 -3.88 9.42 7.02
CA THR A 106 -4.48 9.43 8.36
C THR A 106 -5.99 9.54 8.29
N SER A 107 -6.48 10.44 7.43
CA SER A 107 -7.89 10.72 7.24
C SER A 107 -8.45 10.15 5.93
N LYS A 108 -9.77 10.13 5.81
CA LYS A 108 -10.47 9.77 4.57
C LYS A 108 -10.04 10.67 3.42
N ARG A 109 -10.03 11.99 3.65
CA ARG A 109 -9.64 13.00 2.66
C ARG A 109 -8.22 12.79 2.18
N ASP A 110 -7.27 12.57 3.09
CA ASP A 110 -5.89 12.27 2.70
C ASP A 110 -5.85 11.04 1.80
N SER A 111 -6.59 9.98 2.16
CA SER A 111 -6.63 8.75 1.38
C SER A 111 -7.24 8.97 -0.01
N GLU A 112 -8.22 9.86 -0.14
CA GLU A 112 -8.86 10.23 -1.42
C GLU A 112 -7.90 11.05 -2.29
N ASP A 113 -7.23 12.05 -1.72
CA ASP A 113 -6.23 12.87 -2.41
C ASP A 113 -5.09 11.98 -2.93
N TRP A 114 -4.62 11.05 -2.10
CA TRP A 114 -3.61 10.06 -2.48
C TRP A 114 -4.09 9.10 -3.56
N MET A 115 -5.35 8.65 -3.49
CA MET A 115 -5.93 7.77 -4.51
C MET A 115 -5.98 8.45 -5.88
N ALA A 116 -6.15 9.78 -5.93
CA ALA A 116 -6.11 10.55 -7.18
C ALA A 116 -4.68 10.72 -7.73
N ILE A 117 -3.67 10.79 -6.87
CA ILE A 117 -2.27 11.05 -7.27
C ILE A 117 -1.54 9.77 -7.69
N ILE A 118 -1.74 8.66 -6.98
CA ILE A 118 -1.01 7.40 -7.24
C ILE A 118 -1.11 6.93 -8.70
N PRO A 119 -2.26 7.01 -9.41
CA PRO A 119 -2.33 6.66 -10.83
C PRO A 119 -1.39 7.48 -11.73
N VAL A 120 -1.12 8.75 -11.39
CA VAL A 120 -0.18 9.60 -12.16
C VAL A 120 1.25 9.05 -12.08
N TRP A 121 1.59 8.38 -10.97
CA TRP A 121 2.87 7.70 -10.79
C TRP A 121 3.02 6.44 -11.63
N CYS A 122 1.90 5.89 -12.11
CA CYS A 122 1.87 4.70 -12.94
C CYS A 122 2.14 4.99 -14.43
N GLU A 123 1.94 6.23 -14.89
CA GLU A 123 1.98 6.60 -16.32
C GLU A 123 3.40 6.81 -16.88
N LYS A 124 4.42 6.73 -16.04
CA LYS A 124 5.82 6.75 -16.48
C LYS A 124 6.34 5.31 -16.43
N HIS A 125 7.01 4.89 -17.50
CA HIS A 125 7.76 3.63 -17.69
C HIS A 125 7.09 2.57 -18.57
N PHE A 126 7.45 2.61 -19.86
CA PHE A 126 7.94 1.45 -20.63
C PHE A 126 9.13 1.88 -21.47
#